data_AF-A0A7H8XLX2-F1
#
_entry.id   AF-A0A7H8XLX2-F1
#
_cell.length_a   1.000
_cell.length_b   1.000
_cell.length_c   1.000
_cell.angle_alpha   90.00
_cell.angle_beta   90.00
_cell.angle_gamma   90.00
#
_symmetry.space_group_name_H-M   'P 1'
#
loop_
_entity.id
_entity.type
_entity.pdbx_description
1 polymer ?
#
loop_
_entity_poly.entity_id
_entity_poly.type
_entity_poly.pdbx_seq_one_letter_code
_entity_poly.pdbx_strand_id
1 'polypeptide(L)' 'MSRHDEPNEYGFAGGATAPEPPAGGRPEEQDLAEEVAVPGDDLTGPVSDALSEETEQAEEDGPAGRRR' A
#
# COMPACT_ATOMS: atom_id res chain seq x y z
N MET A 1 -26.41 23.90 28.99
CA MET A 1 -26.55 24.12 27.53
C MET A 1 -25.13 24.11 26.98
N SER A 2 -24.81 23.20 26.06
CA SER A 2 -23.46 23.08 25.53
C SER A 2 -23.20 24.23 24.56
N ARG A 3 -22.04 24.88 24.62
CA ARG A 3 -21.68 26.05 23.78
C ARG A 3 -21.80 25.76 22.27
N HIS A 4 -21.84 24.48 21.88
CA HIS A 4 -21.99 24.02 20.50
C HIS A 4 -23.41 24.17 19.93
N ASP A 5 -24.41 24.42 20.78
CA ASP A 5 -25.80 24.63 20.37
C ASP A 5 -26.09 26.11 20.07
N GLU A 6 -25.16 27.02 20.38
CA GLU A 6 -25.28 28.44 20.07
C GLU A 6 -24.82 28.73 18.63
N PRO A 7 -25.59 29.51 17.84
CA PRO A 7 -25.16 29.94 16.51
C PRO A 7 -23.89 30.77 16.55
N ASN A 8 -22.96 30.53 15.61
CA ASN A 8 -21.80 31.38 15.40
C ASN A 8 -22.19 32.76 14.82
N GLU A 9 -21.20 33.64 14.63
CA GLU A 9 -21.41 35.00 14.10
C GLU A 9 -22.05 35.06 12.69
N TYR A 10 -22.08 33.93 11.99
CA TYR A 10 -22.71 33.76 10.68
C TYR A 10 -24.08 33.04 10.77
N GLY A 11 -24.55 32.71 11.97
CA GLY A 11 -25.85 32.07 12.21
C GLY A 11 -25.87 30.54 12.13
N PHE A 12 -24.71 29.85 12.10
CA PHE A 12 -24.65 28.38 12.07
C PHE A 12 -24.49 27.80 13.48
N ALA A 13 -25.34 26.86 13.87
CA ALA A 13 -25.29 26.11 15.14
C ALA A 13 -25.35 24.59 14.89
N GLY A 14 -24.83 23.77 15.81
CA GLY A 14 -24.90 22.31 15.75
C GLY A 14 -23.63 21.60 15.23
N GLY A 15 -23.69 20.27 15.17
CA GLY A 15 -22.59 19.41 14.69
C GLY A 15 -22.33 19.53 13.19
N ALA A 16 -21.31 18.81 12.68
CA ALA A 16 -20.88 18.89 11.29
C ALA A 16 -22.05 18.77 10.30
N THR A 17 -22.32 19.85 9.55
CA THR A 17 -23.32 19.92 8.47
C THR A 17 -22.73 19.44 7.15
N ALA A 18 -22.02 18.31 7.17
CA ALA A 18 -21.58 17.71 5.93
C ALA A 18 -22.81 17.48 5.02
N PRO A 19 -22.69 17.73 3.71
CA PRO A 19 -23.81 17.50 2.80
C PRO A 19 -24.24 16.04 2.90
N GLU A 20 -25.56 15.83 2.88
CA GLU A 20 -26.12 14.48 2.84
C GLU A 20 -25.55 13.75 1.61
N PRO A 21 -24.97 12.55 1.77
CA PRO A 21 -24.49 11.79 0.63
C PRO A 21 -25.69 11.45 -0.28
N PRO A 22 -25.47 11.37 -1.62
CA PRO A 22 -26.54 11.00 -2.52
C PRO A 22 -27.11 9.62 -2.15
N ALA A 23 -28.44 9.49 -2.21
CA ALA A 23 -29.12 8.22 -1.97
C ALA A 23 -28.59 7.15 -2.94
N GLY A 24 -28.09 6.04 -2.39
CA GLY A 24 -27.56 4.92 -3.17
C GLY A 24 -26.03 4.80 -3.20
N GLY A 25 -25.29 5.70 -2.56
CA GLY A 25 -23.82 5.67 -2.61
C GLY A 25 -23.30 5.91 -4.03
N ARG A 26 -22.00 6.15 -4.20
CA ARG A 26 -21.41 6.03 -5.54
C ARG A 26 -21.37 4.53 -5.86
N PRO A 27 -21.65 4.11 -7.11
CA PRO A 27 -21.33 2.74 -7.51
C PRO A 27 -19.86 2.50 -7.17
N GLU A 28 -19.56 1.28 -6.78
CA GLU A 28 -18.28 0.84 -6.22
C GLU A 28 -17.16 0.91 -7.28
N GLU A 29 -16.86 2.11 -7.81
CA GLU A 29 -15.67 2.36 -8.63
C GLU A 29 -14.37 2.08 -7.84
N GLN A 30 -14.49 1.86 -6.52
CA GLN A 30 -13.43 1.36 -5.66
C GLN A 30 -13.20 -0.16 -5.83
N ASP A 31 -14.20 -0.94 -6.27
CA ASP A 31 -14.11 -2.40 -6.43
C ASP A 31 -13.39 -2.82 -7.73
N LEU A 32 -13.44 -1.98 -8.78
CA LEU A 32 -12.73 -2.23 -10.04
C LEU A 32 -11.19 -2.15 -9.89
N ALA A 33 -10.69 -1.43 -8.88
CA ALA A 33 -9.26 -1.34 -8.60
C ALA A 33 -8.75 -2.55 -7.80
N GLU A 34 -9.63 -3.27 -7.10
CA GLU A 34 -9.32 -4.47 -6.32
C GLU A 34 -9.39 -5.75 -7.18
N GLU A 35 -10.06 -5.70 -8.33
CA GLU A 35 -10.15 -6.80 -9.30
C GLU A 35 -8.96 -6.85 -10.29
N VAL A 36 -7.79 -6.33 -9.92
CA VAL A 36 -6.58 -6.57 -10.72
C VAL A 36 -5.97 -7.89 -10.26
N ALA A 37 -6.26 -8.98 -10.98
CA ALA A 37 -5.62 -10.27 -10.75
C ALA A 37 -4.10 -10.13 -10.86
N VAL A 38 -3.40 -10.15 -9.73
CA VAL A 38 -1.94 -10.26 -9.70
C VAL A 38 -1.60 -11.67 -10.17
N PRO A 39 -0.70 -11.84 -11.16
CA PRO A 39 -0.21 -13.15 -11.54
C PRO A 39 0.30 -13.89 -10.29
N GLY A 40 -0.18 -15.11 -10.08
CA GLY A 40 0.29 -15.98 -8.98
C GLY A 40 1.67 -16.59 -9.24
N ASP A 41 2.37 -16.13 -10.28
CA ASP A 41 3.70 -16.58 -10.63
C ASP A 41 4.73 -16.08 -9.61
N ASP A 42 5.76 -16.88 -9.38
CA ASP A 42 6.88 -16.48 -8.54
C ASP A 42 7.76 -15.46 -9.27
N LEU A 43 7.54 -14.18 -8.96
CA LEU A 43 8.33 -13.07 -9.48
C LEU A 43 9.73 -12.98 -8.84
N THR A 44 9.98 -13.75 -7.77
CA THR A 44 11.23 -13.73 -7.01
C THR A 44 12.20 -14.85 -7.40
N GLY A 45 11.74 -15.84 -8.16
CA GLY A 45 12.55 -16.96 -8.66
C GLY A 45 13.84 -16.49 -9.36
N PRO A 46 13.77 -15.63 -10.40
CA PRO A 46 14.96 -15.16 -11.11
C PRO A 46 15.96 -14.39 -10.23
N VAL A 47 15.45 -13.69 -9.20
CA VAL A 47 16.30 -12.96 -8.24
C VAL A 47 16.97 -13.93 -7.27
N SER A 48 16.23 -14.93 -6.79
CA SER A 48 16.75 -15.99 -5.92
C SER A 48 17.85 -16.79 -6.62
N ASP A 49 17.61 -17.19 -7.88
CA ASP A 49 18.58 -17.92 -8.69
C ASP A 49 19.87 -17.10 -8.90
N ALA A 50 19.75 -15.81 -9.26
CA ALA A 50 20.91 -14.94 -9.44
C ALA A 50 21.73 -14.75 -8.14
N LEU A 51 21.05 -14.62 -7.00
CA LEU A 51 21.72 -14.53 -5.69
C LEU A 51 22.42 -15.83 -5.31
N SER A 52 21.79 -16.98 -5.57
CA SER A 52 22.39 -18.29 -5.35
C SER A 52 23.65 -18.48 -6.20
N GLU A 53 23.60 -18.18 -7.49
CA GLU A 53 24.75 -18.27 -8.40
C GLU A 53 25.93 -17.38 -7.96
N GLU A 54 25.65 -16.17 -7.48
CA GLU A 54 26.70 -15.26 -6.97
C GLU A 54 27.35 -15.81 -5.69
N THR A 55 26.55 -16.36 -4.77
CA THR A 55 27.07 -16.94 -3.52
C THR A 55 27.87 -18.22 -3.76
N GLU A 56 27.43 -19.09 -4.67
CA GLU A 56 28.15 -20.30 -5.05
C GLU A 56 29.48 -19.98 -5.74
N GLN A 57 29.49 -18.99 -6.64
CA GLN A 57 30.74 -18.49 -7.25
C GLN A 57 31.70 -17.91 -6.21
N ALA A 58 31.20 -17.17 -5.20
CA ALA A 58 32.05 -16.62 -4.14
C ALA A 58 32.63 -17.69 -3.20
N GLU A 59 31.92 -18.82 -3.02
CA GLU A 59 32.39 -19.96 -2.23
C GLU A 59 33.43 -20.81 -3.00
N GLU A 60 33.24 -20.99 -4.30
CA GLU A 60 34.23 -21.67 -5.17
C GLU A 60 35.53 -20.87 -5.33
N ASP A 61 35.44 -19.53 -5.36
CA ASP A 61 36.57 -18.62 -5.57
C ASP A 61 37.19 -18.10 -4.26
N GLY A 62 37.04 -18.87 -3.16
CA GLY A 62 37.55 -18.53 -1.83
C GLY A 62 39.03 -18.08 -1.81
N PRO A 63 39.51 -17.44 -0.71
CA PRO A 63 40.78 -16.69 -0.64
C PRO A 63 42.07 -17.55 -0.68
N ALA A 64 42.12 -18.58 -1.50
CA ALA A 64 43.23 -19.52 -1.67
C ALA A 64 44.27 -19.09 -2.73
N GLY A 65 44.18 -17.86 -3.27
CA GLY A 65 45.13 -17.32 -4.25
C GLY A 65 46.41 -16.67 -3.69
N ARG A 66 46.76 -16.86 -2.40
CA ARG A 66 47.94 -16.19 -1.81
C ARG A 66 48.74 -17.04 -0.83
N ARG A 67 49.36 -18.14 -1.29
CA ARG A 67 50.53 -18.73 -0.61
C ARG A 67 51.56 -19.19 -1.64
N ARG A 68 52.68 -18.46 -1.70
CA ARG A 68 53.97 -18.93 -2.21
C ARG A 68 54.56 -19.94 -1.23
#